data_AF-A0A1G0PF42-F1
#
_entry.id   AF-A0A1G0PF42-F1
#
_cell.length_a   1.000
_cell.length_b   1.000
_cell.length_c   1.000
_cell.angle_alpha   90.00
_cell.angle_beta   90.00
_cell.angle_gamma   90.00
#
_symmetry.space_group_name_H-M   'P 1'
#
loop_
_entity.id
_entity.type
_entity.pdbx_description
1 polymer ?
#
loop_
_entity_poly.entity_id
_entity_poly.type
_entity_poly.pdbx_seq_one_letter_code
_entity_poly.pdbx_strand_id
1 'polypeptide(L)'
;MPVTARLSHKLYEAFGEEAGADRVGWMQHIEAQRAELRELNELNFGRFEARLSELSRHMDARFTQVDARFTQVDARFAQVDARFTQLEDTMDARFAQFEATIVGRLEAKIEQRTADLMKWSFVFWCGAVAAVAALAGVLK
;
A
#
# COMPACT_ATOMS: atom_id res chain seq x y z
N MET A 1 45.68 -20.98 -33.63
CA MET A 1 46.54 -20.81 -34.81
C MET A 1 47.01 -22.19 -35.15
N PRO A 2 46.88 -22.64 -36.40
CA PRO A 2 47.29 -23.98 -36.77
C PRO A 2 48.81 -24.14 -36.67
N VAL A 3 49.28 -25.34 -36.32
CA VAL A 3 50.71 -25.69 -36.44
C VAL A 3 51.16 -25.45 -37.88
N THR A 4 52.05 -24.46 -38.07
CA THR A 4 52.53 -24.12 -39.42
C THR A 4 53.51 -25.15 -39.94
N ALA A 5 53.52 -25.41 -41.25
CA ALA A 5 54.44 -26.35 -41.88
C ALA A 5 55.93 -26.05 -41.56
N ARG A 6 56.29 -24.75 -41.47
CA ARG A 6 57.63 -24.32 -41.08
C ARG A 6 57.98 -24.69 -39.64
N LEU A 7 57.02 -24.61 -38.71
CA LEU A 7 57.22 -25.00 -37.31
C LEU A 7 57.34 -26.53 -37.19
N SER A 8 56.48 -27.29 -37.89
CA SER A 8 56.58 -28.74 -37.94
C SER A 8 57.94 -29.20 -38.47
N HIS A 9 58.42 -28.62 -39.57
CA HIS A 9 59.72 -28.95 -40.16
C HIS A 9 60.88 -28.74 -39.17
N LYS A 10 60.90 -27.60 -38.46
CA LYS A 10 61.92 -27.34 -37.42
C LYS A 10 61.83 -28.29 -36.23
N LEU A 11 60.64 -28.79 -35.89
CA LEU A 11 60.47 -29.76 -34.81
C LEU A 11 60.98 -31.14 -35.20
N TYR A 12 60.77 -31.57 -36.45
CA TYR A 12 61.36 -32.80 -36.98
C TYR A 12 62.89 -32.71 -37.03
N GLU A 13 63.45 -31.57 -37.45
CA GLU A 13 64.90 -31.33 -37.47
C GLU A 13 65.52 -31.34 -36.06
N ALA A 14 64.83 -30.77 -35.06
CA ALA A 14 65.36 -30.62 -33.70
C ALA A 14 65.20 -31.87 -32.81
N PHE A 15 64.11 -32.64 -32.99
CA PHE A 15 63.76 -33.78 -32.12
C PHE A 15 63.84 -35.15 -32.83
N GLY A 16 64.09 -35.18 -34.14
CA GLY A 16 64.01 -36.39 -34.96
C GLY A 16 62.57 -36.70 -35.41
N GLU A 17 62.43 -37.65 -36.34
CA GLU A 17 61.14 -38.00 -36.97
C GLU A 17 60.08 -38.45 -35.95
N GLU A 18 60.44 -39.37 -35.05
CA GLU A 18 59.49 -40.00 -34.12
C GLU A 18 59.02 -39.01 -33.03
N ALA A 19 59.95 -38.42 -32.27
CA ALA A 19 59.60 -37.45 -31.23
C ALA A 19 59.05 -36.13 -31.80
N GLY A 20 59.44 -35.76 -33.02
CA GLY A 20 58.86 -34.63 -33.77
C GLY A 20 57.41 -34.88 -34.16
N ALA A 21 57.10 -36.08 -34.66
CA ALA A 21 55.74 -36.48 -35.03
C ALA A 21 54.79 -36.46 -33.82
N ASP A 22 55.22 -37.03 -32.70
CA ASP A 22 54.43 -37.04 -31.46
C ASP A 22 54.12 -35.63 -30.96
N ARG A 23 55.10 -34.72 -31.03
CA ARG A 23 54.93 -33.33 -30.61
C ARG A 23 53.98 -32.55 -31.52
N VAL A 24 54.07 -32.75 -32.84
CA VAL A 24 53.13 -32.15 -33.80
C VAL A 24 51.72 -32.70 -33.59
N GLY A 25 51.58 -34.02 -33.41
CA GLY A 25 50.31 -34.68 -33.13
C GLY A 25 49.65 -34.17 -31.84
N TRP A 26 50.43 -34.03 -30.76
CA TRP A 26 49.93 -33.43 -29.52
C TRP A 26 49.47 -31.99 -29.71
N MET A 27 50.23 -31.14 -30.42
CA MET A 27 49.82 -29.76 -30.67
C MET A 27 48.54 -29.66 -31.50
N GLN A 28 48.38 -30.51 -32.52
CA GLN A 28 47.13 -30.59 -33.30
C GLN A 28 45.94 -31.03 -32.46
N HIS A 29 46.13 -32.01 -31.57
CA HIS A 29 45.09 -32.45 -30.63
C HIS A 29 44.66 -31.32 -29.69
N ILE A 30 45.61 -30.58 -29.10
CA ILE A 30 45.32 -29.43 -28.24
C ILE A 30 44.61 -28.31 -29.00
N GLU A 31 45.01 -28.04 -30.25
CA GLU A 31 44.35 -27.05 -31.09
C GLU A 31 42.88 -27.42 -31.37
N ALA A 32 42.62 -28.70 -31.66
CA ALA A 32 41.27 -29.23 -31.86
C ALA A 32 40.43 -29.11 -30.57
N GLN A 33 40.94 -29.56 -29.43
CA GLN A 33 40.26 -29.43 -28.14
C GLN A 33 39.96 -27.97 -27.78
N ARG A 34 40.90 -27.05 -28.06
CA ARG A 34 40.71 -25.63 -27.80
C ARG A 34 39.66 -25.01 -28.74
N ALA A 35 39.51 -25.52 -29.96
CA ALA A 35 38.45 -25.09 -30.87
C ALA A 35 37.07 -25.53 -30.34
N GLU A 36 36.94 -26.81 -29.97
CA GLU A 36 35.71 -27.37 -29.39
C GLU A 36 35.30 -26.66 -28.10
N LEU A 37 36.26 -26.40 -27.20
CA LEU A 37 36.01 -25.66 -25.97
C LEU A 37 35.49 -24.24 -26.24
N ARG A 38 36.01 -23.56 -27.27
CA ARG A 38 35.53 -22.23 -27.65
C ARG A 38 34.10 -22.29 -28.17
N GLU A 39 33.80 -23.24 -29.03
CA GLU A 39 32.46 -23.40 -29.59
C GLU A 39 31.44 -23.72 -28.49
N LEU A 40 31.77 -24.65 -27.59
CA LEU A 40 30.91 -24.98 -26.44
C LEU A 40 30.72 -23.76 -25.52
N ASN A 41 31.78 -22.98 -25.32
CA ASN A 41 31.74 -21.78 -24.50
C ASN A 41 30.88 -20.67 -25.12
N GLU A 42 31.00 -20.43 -26.43
CA GLU A 42 30.15 -19.51 -27.20
C GLU A 42 28.67 -19.90 -27.08
N LEU A 43 28.37 -21.19 -27.28
CA LEU A 43 27.02 -21.75 -27.15
C LEU A 43 26.47 -21.62 -25.71
N ASN A 44 27.31 -21.88 -24.71
CA ASN A 44 26.95 -21.73 -23.30
C ASN A 44 26.68 -20.28 -22.94
N PHE A 45 27.51 -19.35 -23.40
CA PHE A 45 27.33 -17.92 -23.16
C PHE A 45 26.06 -17.39 -23.84
N GLY A 46 25.80 -17.76 -25.08
CA GLY A 46 24.54 -17.38 -25.76
C GLY A 46 23.31 -17.91 -25.03
N ARG A 47 23.34 -19.15 -24.54
CA ARG A 47 22.24 -19.71 -23.72
C ARG A 47 22.09 -18.98 -22.37
N PHE A 48 23.20 -18.61 -21.76
CA PHE A 48 23.19 -17.87 -20.50
C PHE A 48 22.59 -16.48 -20.67
N GLU A 49 23.01 -15.75 -21.70
CA GLU A 49 22.47 -14.42 -22.04
C GLU A 49 20.97 -14.47 -22.34
N ALA A 50 20.52 -15.48 -23.11
CA ALA A 50 19.09 -15.69 -23.37
C ALA A 50 18.28 -15.93 -22.08
N ARG A 51 18.81 -16.75 -21.16
CA ARG A 51 18.16 -17.00 -19.85
C ARG A 51 18.13 -15.74 -18.98
N LEU A 52 19.20 -14.95 -18.96
CA LEU A 52 19.24 -13.69 -18.23
C LEU A 52 18.26 -12.68 -18.80
N SER A 53 18.17 -12.56 -20.13
CA SER A 53 17.21 -11.67 -20.78
C SER A 53 15.77 -12.07 -20.45
N GLU A 54 15.44 -13.36 -20.47
CA GLU A 54 14.09 -13.81 -20.12
C GLU A 54 13.80 -13.60 -18.63
N LEU A 55 14.78 -13.84 -17.75
CA LEU A 55 14.64 -13.56 -16.33
C LEU A 55 14.40 -12.07 -16.07
N SER A 56 15.15 -11.17 -16.73
CA SER A 56 14.95 -9.72 -16.63
C SER A 56 13.53 -9.35 -17.05
N ARG A 57 13.08 -9.83 -18.20
CA ARG A 57 11.73 -9.56 -18.72
C ARG A 57 10.63 -10.09 -17.81
N HIS A 58 10.84 -11.26 -17.22
CA HIS A 58 9.93 -11.83 -16.22
C HIS A 58 9.87 -10.96 -14.96
N MET A 59 11.03 -10.51 -14.45
CA MET A 59 11.10 -9.61 -13.30
C MET A 59 10.39 -8.28 -13.58
N ASP A 60 10.66 -7.65 -14.74
CA ASP A 60 10.00 -6.39 -15.13
C ASP A 60 8.48 -6.53 -15.20
N ALA A 61 7.98 -7.64 -15.75
CA ALA A 61 6.56 -7.93 -15.79
C ALA A 61 5.96 -8.11 -14.38
N ARG A 62 6.68 -8.77 -13.47
CA ARG A 62 6.26 -8.95 -12.08
C ARG A 62 6.28 -7.64 -11.30
N PHE A 63 7.30 -6.80 -11.48
CA PHE A 63 7.35 -5.46 -10.88
C PHE A 63 6.20 -4.59 -11.37
N THR A 64 5.96 -4.56 -12.68
CA THR A 64 4.81 -3.85 -13.26
C THR A 64 3.48 -4.32 -12.67
N GLN A 65 3.32 -5.62 -12.45
CA GLN A 65 2.12 -6.18 -11.80
C GLN A 65 2.01 -5.74 -10.33
N VAL A 66 3.13 -5.68 -9.61
CA VAL A 66 3.19 -5.21 -8.22
C VAL A 66 2.80 -3.73 -8.15
N ASP A 67 3.35 -2.89 -9.02
CA ASP A 67 3.01 -1.46 -9.09
C ASP A 67 1.51 -1.25 -9.33
N ALA A 68 0.91 -1.99 -10.28
CA ALA A 68 -0.52 -1.92 -10.53
C ALA A 68 -1.36 -2.34 -9.30
N ARG A 69 -0.88 -3.28 -8.49
CA ARG A 69 -1.54 -3.67 -7.23
C ARG A 69 -1.41 -2.60 -6.16
N PHE A 70 -0.26 -1.94 -6.06
CA PHE A 70 -0.09 -0.81 -5.15
C PHE A 70 -1.01 0.35 -5.51
N THR A 71 -1.11 0.72 -6.80
CA THR A 71 -2.07 1.74 -7.24
C THR A 71 -3.52 1.38 -6.88
N GLN A 72 -3.90 0.09 -7.00
CA GLN A 72 -5.22 -0.38 -6.58
C GLN A 72 -5.42 -0.26 -5.05
N VAL A 73 -4.38 -0.53 -4.26
CA VAL A 73 -4.42 -0.39 -2.80
C VAL A 73 -4.57 1.08 -2.42
N ASP A 74 -3.80 1.98 -3.02
CA ASP A 74 -3.90 3.43 -2.77
C ASP A 74 -5.30 3.96 -3.07
N ALA A 75 -5.90 3.53 -4.20
CA ALA A 75 -7.27 3.91 -4.56
C ALA A 75 -8.30 3.43 -3.52
N ARG A 76 -8.11 2.24 -2.92
CA ARG A 76 -8.97 1.73 -1.85
C ARG A 76 -8.79 2.51 -0.55
N PHE A 77 -7.56 2.89 -0.21
CA PHE A 77 -7.31 3.72 0.97
C PHE A 77 -7.97 5.09 0.82
N ALA A 78 -7.82 5.75 -0.34
CA ALA A 78 -8.51 7.01 -0.62
C ALA A 78 -10.04 6.89 -0.51
N GLN A 79 -10.62 5.76 -0.95
CA GLN A 79 -12.05 5.49 -0.76
C GLN A 79 -12.43 5.32 0.72
N VAL A 80 -11.60 4.64 1.50
CA VAL A 80 -11.81 4.46 2.95
C VAL A 80 -11.75 5.81 3.66
N ASP A 81 -10.75 6.63 3.37
CA ASP A 81 -10.61 7.98 3.94
C ASP A 81 -11.84 8.83 3.63
N ALA A 82 -12.31 8.84 2.37
CA ALA A 82 -13.52 9.57 2.00
C ALA A 82 -14.76 9.10 2.76
N ARG A 83 -14.90 7.79 3.02
CA ARG A 83 -16.01 7.25 3.83
C ARG A 83 -15.90 7.62 5.29
N PHE A 84 -14.68 7.70 5.85
CA PHE A 84 -14.47 8.15 7.22
C PHE A 84 -14.82 9.63 7.37
N THR A 85 -14.36 10.49 6.46
CA THR A 85 -14.76 11.91 6.46
C THR A 85 -16.28 12.06 6.35
N GLN A 86 -16.93 11.31 5.46
CA GLN A 86 -18.40 11.34 5.35
C GLN A 86 -19.09 10.88 6.65
N LEU A 87 -18.54 9.88 7.33
CA LEU A 87 -19.07 9.39 8.61
C LEU A 87 -18.95 10.46 9.69
N GLU A 88 -17.78 11.10 9.79
CA GLU A 88 -17.52 12.22 10.72
C GLU A 88 -18.53 13.36 10.49
N ASP A 89 -18.67 13.83 9.24
CA ASP A 89 -19.64 14.88 8.87
C ASP A 89 -21.08 14.50 9.25
N THR A 90 -21.45 13.23 9.01
CA THR A 90 -22.80 12.74 9.33
C THR A 90 -23.01 12.66 10.84
N MET A 91 -22.00 12.25 11.59
CA MET A 91 -22.05 12.19 13.04
C MET A 91 -22.15 13.59 13.63
N ASP A 92 -21.34 14.54 13.19
CA ASP A 92 -21.38 15.93 13.61
C ASP A 92 -22.74 16.57 13.33
N ALA A 93 -23.30 16.35 12.14
CA ALA A 93 -24.64 16.83 11.80
C ALA A 93 -25.73 16.22 12.71
N ARG A 94 -25.63 14.92 13.00
CA ARG A 94 -26.58 14.25 13.91
C ARG A 94 -26.44 14.74 15.35
N PHE A 95 -25.22 14.99 15.83
CA PHE A 95 -24.99 15.54 17.15
C PHE A 95 -25.52 16.97 17.26
N ALA A 96 -25.26 17.83 16.28
CA ALA A 96 -25.82 19.18 16.23
C ALA A 96 -27.36 19.14 16.21
N GLN A 97 -27.96 18.24 15.43
CA GLN A 97 -29.41 18.06 15.41
C GLN A 97 -29.96 17.58 16.76
N PHE A 98 -29.27 16.64 17.40
CA PHE A 98 -29.64 16.10 18.70
C PHE A 98 -29.56 17.19 19.78
N GLU A 99 -28.48 17.96 19.80
CA GLU A 99 -28.28 19.09 20.71
C GLU A 99 -29.40 20.13 20.53
N ALA A 100 -29.66 20.58 19.30
CA ALA A 100 -30.73 21.52 19.00
C ALA A 100 -32.11 21.00 19.44
N THR A 101 -32.40 19.72 19.22
CA THR A 101 -33.69 19.12 19.56
C THR A 101 -33.86 18.96 21.07
N ILE A 102 -32.84 18.47 21.78
CA ILE A 102 -32.93 18.23 23.22
C ILE A 102 -32.88 19.55 23.99
N VAL A 103 -31.93 20.42 23.67
CA VAL A 103 -31.78 21.72 24.34
C VAL A 103 -33.05 22.54 24.13
N GLY A 104 -33.52 22.69 22.89
CA GLY A 104 -34.74 23.44 22.60
C GLY A 104 -35.99 22.85 23.28
N ARG A 105 -36.11 21.51 23.34
CA ARG A 105 -37.23 20.87 24.05
C ARG A 105 -37.15 21.03 25.56
N LEU A 106 -35.95 21.00 26.13
CA LEU A 106 -35.73 21.22 27.56
C LEU A 106 -36.05 22.66 27.94
N GLU A 107 -35.54 23.63 27.17
CA GLU A 107 -35.83 25.05 27.36
C GLU A 107 -37.34 25.32 27.29
N ALA A 108 -38.03 24.82 26.26
CA ALA A 108 -39.47 24.98 26.12
C ALA A 108 -40.25 24.35 27.30
N LYS A 109 -39.82 23.18 27.79
CA LYS A 109 -40.44 22.54 28.97
C LYS A 109 -40.19 23.34 30.24
N ILE A 110 -38.99 23.89 30.42
CA ILE A 110 -38.65 24.73 31.57
C ILE A 110 -39.51 25.98 31.53
N GLU A 111 -39.59 26.67 30.40
CA GLU A 111 -40.40 27.88 30.23
C GLU A 111 -41.89 27.60 30.49
N GLN A 112 -42.41 26.48 29.99
CA GLN A 112 -43.78 26.07 30.28
C GLN A 112 -44.00 25.84 31.78
N ARG A 113 -43.08 25.13 32.46
CA ARG A 113 -43.17 24.87 33.90
C ARG A 113 -43.05 26.15 34.72
N THR A 114 -42.15 27.07 34.38
CA THR A 114 -42.00 28.34 35.08
C THR A 114 -43.23 29.23 34.89
N ALA A 115 -43.79 29.29 33.68
CA ALA A 115 -45.03 30.03 33.41
C ALA A 115 -46.22 29.46 34.19
N ASP A 116 -46.36 28.13 34.26
CA ASP A 116 -47.43 27.49 35.01
C ASP A 116 -47.25 27.66 36.53
N LEU A 117 -46.03 27.54 37.04
CA LEU A 117 -45.72 27.83 38.45
C LEU A 117 -46.04 29.29 38.81
N MET A 118 -45.77 30.24 37.91
CA MET A 118 -46.13 31.64 38.09
C MET A 118 -47.65 31.83 38.16
N LYS A 119 -48.41 31.24 37.22
CA LYS A 119 -49.88 31.30 37.25
C LYS A 119 -50.45 30.75 38.57
N TRP A 120 -49.97 29.58 39.00
CA TRP A 120 -50.44 28.96 40.23
C TRP A 120 -50.01 29.71 41.48
N SER A 121 -48.83 30.34 41.50
CA SER A 121 -48.42 31.18 42.62
C SER A 121 -49.32 32.42 42.73
N PHE A 122 -49.68 33.06 41.63
CA PHE A 122 -50.66 34.17 41.64
C PHE A 122 -52.03 33.73 42.16
N VAL A 123 -52.57 32.61 41.65
CA VAL A 123 -53.85 32.05 42.12
C VAL A 123 -53.81 31.76 43.63
N PHE A 124 -52.73 31.13 44.09
CA PHE A 124 -52.51 30.83 45.50
C PHE A 124 -52.43 32.11 46.36
N TRP A 125 -51.61 33.10 45.95
CA TRP A 125 -51.46 34.35 46.69
C TRP A 125 -52.74 35.17 46.74
N CYS A 126 -53.49 35.27 45.63
CA CYS A 126 -54.81 35.92 45.62
C CYS A 126 -55.79 35.23 46.56
N GLY A 127 -55.83 33.89 46.57
CA GLY A 127 -56.66 33.13 47.51
C GLY A 127 -56.27 33.35 48.97
N ALA A 128 -54.96 33.35 49.27
CA ALA A 128 -54.45 33.61 50.62
C ALA A 128 -54.84 35.01 51.13
N VAL A 129 -54.71 36.04 50.28
CA VAL A 129 -55.12 37.42 50.63
C VAL A 129 -56.63 37.50 50.86
N ALA A 130 -57.45 36.86 50.01
CA ALA A 130 -58.90 36.83 50.18
C ALA A 130 -59.33 36.16 51.50
N ALA A 131 -58.68 35.07 51.88
CA ALA A 131 -58.94 34.38 53.15
C ALA A 131 -58.60 35.25 54.37
N VAL A 132 -57.46 35.94 54.35
CA VAL A 132 -57.06 36.88 55.41
C VAL A 132 -58.06 38.04 55.51
N ALA A 133 -58.50 38.60 54.39
CA ALA A 133 -59.50 39.67 54.36
C ALA A 133 -60.85 39.22 54.93
N ALA A 134 -61.30 37.99 54.63
CA ALA A 134 -62.54 37.43 55.16
C ALA A 134 -62.49 37.27 56.68
N LEU A 135 -61.39 36.74 57.24
CA LEU A 135 -61.20 36.62 58.68
C LEU A 135 -61.20 37.99 59.39
N ALA A 136 -60.53 38.99 58.80
CA ALA A 136 -60.53 40.35 59.34
C ALA A 136 -61.91 41.03 59.29
N GLY A 137 -62.75 40.68 58.31
CA GLY A 137 -64.12 41.17 58.18
C GLY A 137 -65.10 40.55 59.19
N VAL A 138 -64.91 39.29 59.57
CA VAL A 138 -65.74 38.59 60.58
C VAL A 138 -65.41 39.05 62.01
N LEU A 139 -64.21 39.60 62.24
CA LEU A 139 -63.74 40.11 63.53
C LEU A 139 -64.14 41.58 63.81
N LYS A 140 -64.89 42.22 62.91
CA LYS A 140 -65.45 43.58 63.08
C LYS A 140 -66.96 43.52 63.26
#